data_AF-A0A7C5W962-F1
#
_entry.id   AF-A0A7C5W962-F1
#
_cell.length_a   1.000
_cell.length_b   1.000
_cell.length_c   1.000
_cell.angle_alpha   90.00
_cell.angle_beta   90.00
_cell.angle_gamma   90.00
#
_symmetry.space_group_name_H-M   'P 1'
#
loop_
_entity.id
_entity.type
_entity.pdbx_description
1 polymer ?
#
loop_
_entity_poly.entity_id
_entity_poly.type
_entity_poly.pdbx_seq_one_letter_code
_entity_poly.pdbx_strand_id
1 'polypeptide(L)'
;MVRVSTTFVAGTRYSPILINIPFIGHIFVFSILAASATTGKLILSYSSAVLVVGLVLTWFALNNLRKANGRETQEIRGLMLFSLGWQLVAVFGGQLIITISGMNLSEAVMANSSAISHFGLFATIQGCMFGEQAVLMIAFVFAMPFLVHPLVFGIFGKTAENNGIMPVRIVYFLTLLGAAGVLYAMIG
;
A
#
# COMPACT_ATOMS: atom_id res chain seq x y z
N MET A 1 -6.14 19.44 13.85
CA MET A 1 -6.88 18.55 12.91
C MET A 1 -6.27 18.73 11.54
N VAL A 2 -5.53 17.75 11.02
CA VAL A 2 -4.89 17.86 9.70
C VAL A 2 -5.99 17.77 8.65
N ARG A 3 -6.24 18.85 7.91
CA ARG A 3 -7.17 18.87 6.77
C ARG A 3 -6.49 18.21 5.57
N VAL A 4 -6.45 16.88 5.56
CA VAL A 4 -5.82 16.08 4.48
C VAL A 4 -6.62 16.13 3.16
N SER A 5 -7.85 16.67 3.19
CA SER A 5 -8.80 16.58 2.07
C SER A 5 -8.45 17.43 0.84
N THR A 6 -7.61 18.46 0.96
CA THR A 6 -7.25 19.32 -0.19
C THR A 6 -5.98 18.91 -0.92
N THR A 7 -5.15 18.05 -0.31
CA THR A 7 -3.86 17.60 -0.88
C THR A 7 -3.92 16.22 -1.53
N PHE A 8 -4.91 15.39 -1.19
CA PHE A 8 -5.03 14.01 -1.67
C PHE A 8 -5.86 13.82 -2.96
N VAL A 9 -6.45 14.89 -3.50
CA VAL A 9 -7.29 14.81 -4.71
C VAL A 9 -6.40 14.85 -5.95
N ALA A 10 -6.58 13.88 -6.85
CA ALA A 10 -6.00 13.92 -8.19
C ALA A 10 -6.42 15.21 -8.90
N GLY A 11 -5.46 15.98 -9.41
CA GLY A 11 -5.70 17.28 -10.04
C GLY A 11 -5.13 18.50 -9.30
N THR A 12 -4.42 18.31 -8.18
CA THR A 12 -3.61 19.38 -7.57
C THR A 12 -2.24 19.51 -8.23
N ARG A 13 -1.58 20.67 -8.10
CA ARG A 13 -0.20 20.92 -8.59
C ARG A 13 0.86 19.95 -8.04
N TYR A 14 0.53 19.16 -7.01
CA TYR A 14 1.42 18.23 -6.32
C TYR A 14 1.27 16.78 -6.78
N SER A 15 0.23 16.48 -7.56
CA SER A 15 -0.08 15.14 -8.06
C SER A 15 1.10 14.47 -8.79
N PRO A 16 1.87 15.17 -9.65
CA PRO A 16 3.03 14.56 -10.33
C PRO A 16 4.17 14.15 -9.38
N ILE A 17 4.38 14.93 -8.31
CA ILE A 17 5.47 14.69 -7.35
C ILE A 17 5.14 13.48 -6.47
N LEU A 18 3.87 13.36 -6.06
CA LEU A 18 3.38 12.23 -5.25
C LEU A 18 3.34 10.91 -6.03
N ILE A 19 3.36 10.95 -7.36
CA ILE A 19 3.41 9.75 -8.22
C ILE A 19 4.85 9.30 -8.49
N ASN A 20 5.79 10.22 -8.72
CA ASN A 20 7.17 9.87 -9.10
C ASN A 20 8.05 9.36 -7.94
N ILE A 21 7.83 9.82 -6.71
CA ILE A 21 8.61 9.39 -5.54
C ILE A 21 8.41 7.89 -5.21
N PRO A 22 7.18 7.35 -5.27
CA PRO A 22 6.93 5.90 -5.27
C PRO A 22 7.79 5.08 -6.21
N PHE A 23 8.07 5.59 -7.42
CA PHE A 23 8.78 4.85 -8.47
C PHE A 23 10.24 4.53 -8.08
N ILE A 24 10.88 5.37 -7.25
CA ILE A 24 12.24 5.08 -6.76
C ILE A 24 12.24 3.86 -5.83
N GLY A 25 11.19 3.70 -5.01
CA GLY A 25 11.04 2.54 -4.14
C GLY A 25 10.94 1.22 -4.92
N HIS A 26 10.44 1.25 -6.16
CA HIS A 26 10.25 0.05 -6.97
C HIS A 26 11.56 -0.64 -7.35
N ILE A 27 12.68 0.09 -7.47
CA ILE A 27 13.99 -0.51 -7.77
C ILE A 27 14.35 -1.52 -6.68
N PHE A 28 14.21 -1.13 -5.42
CA PHE A 28 14.51 -2.01 -4.28
C PHE A 28 13.46 -3.12 -4.12
N VAL A 29 12.18 -2.79 -4.29
CA VAL A 29 11.08 -3.75 -4.19
C VAL A 29 11.25 -4.88 -5.20
N PHE A 30 11.48 -4.55 -6.47
CA PHE A 30 11.60 -5.55 -7.52
C PHE A 30 12.87 -6.38 -7.42
N SER A 31 14.01 -5.79 -7.05
CA SER A 31 15.23 -6.57 -6.85
C SER A 31 15.07 -7.63 -5.75
N ILE A 32 14.46 -7.27 -4.61
CA ILE A 32 14.23 -8.21 -3.51
C ILE A 32 13.20 -9.28 -3.89
N LEU A 33 12.12 -8.88 -4.57
CA LEU A 33 11.09 -9.82 -5.01
C LEU A 33 11.59 -10.77 -6.11
N ALA A 34 12.40 -10.29 -7.05
CA ALA A 34 13.03 -11.13 -8.08
C ALA A 34 14.00 -12.14 -7.46
N ALA A 35 14.83 -11.70 -6.51
CA ALA A 35 15.71 -12.59 -5.75
C ALA A 35 14.91 -13.59 -4.88
N SER A 36 13.75 -13.18 -4.37
CA SER A 36 12.85 -14.08 -3.64
C SER A 36 12.21 -15.12 -4.58
N ALA A 37 11.82 -14.70 -5.79
CA ALA A 37 11.22 -15.57 -6.80
C ALA A 37 12.16 -16.71 -7.23
N THR A 38 13.47 -16.47 -7.35
CA THR A 38 14.44 -17.54 -7.68
C THR A 38 14.55 -18.60 -6.59
N THR A 39 14.32 -18.24 -5.33
CA THR A 39 14.32 -19.17 -4.19
C THR A 39 12.94 -19.75 -3.87
N GLY A 40 11.89 -19.30 -4.56
CA GLY A 40 10.49 -19.69 -4.31
C GLY A 40 9.92 -19.24 -2.97
N LYS A 41 10.68 -18.50 -2.15
CA LYS A 41 10.30 -18.03 -0.82
C LYS A 41 10.71 -16.58 -0.64
N LEU A 42 9.96 -15.84 0.17
CA LEU A 42 10.33 -14.47 0.51
C LEU A 42 11.63 -14.47 1.33
N ILE A 43 12.61 -13.67 0.92
CA ILE A 43 13.85 -13.51 1.69
C ILE A 43 13.56 -12.65 2.93
N LEU A 44 13.26 -13.34 4.04
CA LEU A 44 12.79 -12.72 5.29
C LEU A 44 13.73 -11.65 5.83
N SER A 45 15.05 -11.82 5.70
CA SER A 45 16.04 -10.84 6.17
C SER A 45 15.92 -9.50 5.45
N TYR A 46 15.92 -9.51 4.12
CA TYR A 46 15.79 -8.28 3.32
C TYR A 46 14.39 -7.67 3.42
N SER A 47 13.34 -8.49 3.40
CA SER A 47 11.97 -8.01 3.51
C SER A 47 11.68 -7.37 4.87
N SER A 48 12.19 -7.95 5.96
CA SER A 48 12.02 -7.36 7.30
C SER A 48 12.83 -6.07 7.46
N ALA A 49 14.05 -6.00 6.92
CA ALA A 49 14.84 -4.77 6.93
C ALA A 49 14.12 -3.63 6.20
N VAL A 50 13.56 -3.89 5.01
CA VAL A 50 12.82 -2.88 4.25
C VAL A 50 11.51 -2.49 4.94
N LEU A 51 10.80 -3.44 5.56
CA LEU A 51 9.62 -3.16 6.36
C LEU A 51 9.95 -2.19 7.51
N VAL A 52 11.03 -2.45 8.26
CA VAL A 52 11.47 -1.58 9.36
C VAL A 52 11.81 -0.18 8.83
N VAL A 53 12.52 -0.08 7.72
CA VAL A 53 12.79 1.22 7.06
C VAL A 53 11.49 1.93 6.69
N GLY A 54 10.53 1.22 6.08
CA GLY A 54 9.23 1.76 5.73
C GLY A 54 8.46 2.28 6.95
N LEU A 55 8.46 1.54 8.06
CA LEU A 55 7.83 1.95 9.32
C LEU A 55 8.48 3.20 9.90
N VAL A 56 9.82 3.27 9.90
CA VAL A 56 10.58 4.44 10.37
C VAL A 56 10.27 5.66 9.53
N LEU A 57 10.29 5.55 8.20
CA LEU A 57 9.95 6.64 7.28
C LEU A 57 8.50 7.12 7.49
N THR A 58 7.57 6.18 7.64
CA THR A 58 6.15 6.48 7.91
C THR A 58 5.99 7.23 9.23
N TRP A 59 6.69 6.77 10.29
CA TRP A 59 6.67 7.43 11.59
C TRP A 59 7.21 8.86 11.52
N PHE A 60 8.34 9.07 10.85
CA PHE A 60 8.89 10.41 10.62
C PHE A 60 7.93 11.30 9.82
N ALA A 61 7.30 10.75 8.79
CA ALA A 61 6.34 11.47 7.96
C ALA A 61 5.13 11.93 8.79
N LEU A 62 4.55 11.05 9.60
CA LEU A 62 3.43 11.39 10.48
C LEU A 62 3.82 12.44 11.53
N ASN A 63 5.02 12.34 12.10
CA ASN A 63 5.53 13.34 13.06
C ASN A 63 5.70 14.72 12.40
N ASN A 64 6.23 14.75 11.17
CA ASN A 64 6.39 15.99 10.40
C ASN A 64 5.04 16.59 10.00
N LEU A 65 4.07 15.77 9.57
CA LEU A 65 2.72 16.22 9.24
C LEU A 65 1.99 16.80 10.45
N ARG A 66 2.16 16.18 11.63
CA ARG A 66 1.60 16.71 12.90
C ARG A 66 2.15 18.09 13.25
N LYS A 67 3.42 18.35 12.94
CA LYS A 67 4.10 19.62 13.24
C LYS A 67 3.92 20.69 12.16
N ALA A 68 3.38 20.34 10.99
CA ALA A 68 3.34 21.23 9.83
C ALA A 68 2.42 22.46 10.04
N ASN A 69 1.40 22.38 10.89
CA ASN A 69 0.53 23.52 11.26
C ASN A 69 0.06 24.37 10.06
N GLY A 70 -0.30 23.76 8.92
CA GLY A 70 -0.75 24.47 7.72
C GLY A 70 0.37 25.06 6.84
N ARG A 71 1.64 24.78 7.15
CA ARG A 71 2.78 25.16 6.30
C ARG A 71 2.89 24.20 5.13
N GLU A 72 2.42 24.67 3.98
CA GLU A 72 2.35 23.92 2.72
C GLU A 72 3.63 23.12 2.39
N THR A 73 4.82 23.73 2.47
CA THR A 73 6.08 23.04 2.17
C THR A 73 6.37 21.87 3.11
N GLN A 74 6.01 21.99 4.39
CA GLN A 74 6.19 20.92 5.37
C GLN A 74 5.16 19.81 5.17
N GLU A 75 3.93 20.16 4.79
CA GLU A 75 2.88 19.19 4.46
C GLU A 75 3.26 18.38 3.23
N ILE A 76 3.70 19.02 2.15
CA ILE A 76 4.11 18.32 0.92
C ILE A 76 5.27 17.37 1.22
N ARG A 77 6.31 17.83 1.95
CA ARG A 77 7.44 16.96 2.34
C ARG A 77 7.00 15.78 3.21
N GLY A 78 6.10 16.03 4.17
CA GLY A 78 5.52 14.98 4.99
C GLY A 78 4.74 13.97 4.16
N LEU A 79 3.91 14.43 3.23
CA LEU A 79 3.10 13.58 2.36
C LEU A 79 3.97 12.75 1.39
N MET A 80 5.01 13.33 0.83
CA MET A 80 5.97 12.61 -0.01
C MET A 80 6.67 11.49 0.77
N LEU A 81 7.13 11.78 1.98
CA LEU A 81 7.78 10.80 2.85
C LEU A 81 6.81 9.71 3.30
N PHE A 82 5.57 10.10 3.59
CA PHE A 82 4.50 9.17 3.96
C PHE A 82 4.19 8.22 2.79
N SER A 83 4.05 8.74 1.58
CA SER A 83 3.79 7.95 0.37
C SER A 83 4.88 6.89 0.16
N LEU A 84 6.16 7.28 0.25
CA LEU A 84 7.28 6.35 0.13
C LEU A 84 7.28 5.30 1.25
N GLY A 85 7.23 5.74 2.51
CA GLY A 85 7.32 4.86 3.68
C GLY A 85 6.16 3.87 3.74
N TRP A 86 4.93 4.35 3.54
CA TRP A 86 3.73 3.53 3.63
C TRP A 86 3.67 2.48 2.52
N GLN A 87 4.13 2.79 1.31
CA GLN A 87 4.20 1.80 0.24
C GLN A 87 5.14 0.64 0.58
N LEU A 88 6.31 0.92 1.16
CA LEU A 88 7.22 -0.13 1.62
C LEU A 88 6.58 -1.00 2.70
N VAL A 89 5.86 -0.37 3.64
CA VAL A 89 5.10 -1.09 4.69
C VAL A 89 4.00 -1.95 4.08
N ALA A 90 3.21 -1.42 3.17
CA ALA A 90 2.10 -2.13 2.55
C ALA A 90 2.58 -3.32 1.72
N VAL A 91 3.59 -3.12 0.86
CA VAL A 91 4.13 -4.16 -0.01
C VAL A 91 4.82 -5.25 0.82
N PHE A 92 5.80 -4.91 1.66
CA PHE A 92 6.56 -5.93 2.38
C PHE A 92 5.87 -6.44 3.65
N GLY A 93 5.10 -5.60 4.33
CA GLY A 93 4.33 -6.02 5.50
C GLY A 93 3.21 -6.98 5.14
N GLY A 94 2.43 -6.68 4.09
CA GLY A 94 1.41 -7.61 3.59
C GLY A 94 2.02 -8.95 3.18
N GLN A 95 3.12 -8.91 2.43
CA GLN A 95 3.82 -10.12 1.99
C GLN A 95 4.39 -10.93 3.15
N LEU A 96 5.00 -10.29 4.14
CA LEU A 96 5.57 -10.95 5.31
C LEU A 96 4.49 -11.63 6.15
N ILE A 97 3.38 -10.95 6.41
CA ILE A 97 2.26 -11.51 7.18
C ILE A 97 1.73 -12.79 6.51
N ILE A 98 1.50 -12.74 5.20
CA ILE A 98 0.98 -13.87 4.43
C ILE A 98 2.03 -14.99 4.25
N THR A 99 3.32 -14.64 4.18
CA THR A 99 4.39 -15.65 4.14
C THR A 99 4.50 -16.37 5.48
N ILE A 100 4.35 -15.66 6.60
CA ILE A 100 4.38 -16.25 7.95
C ILE A 100 3.17 -17.15 8.19
N SER A 101 2.02 -16.88 7.56
CA SER A 101 0.85 -17.76 7.62
C SER A 101 1.00 -19.07 6.81
N GLY A 102 2.16 -19.31 6.18
CA GLY A 102 2.46 -20.54 5.46
C GLY A 102 2.02 -20.58 4.01
N MET A 103 1.55 -19.45 3.46
CA MET A 103 1.16 -19.35 2.05
C MET A 103 2.37 -19.31 1.12
N ASN A 104 2.26 -19.89 -0.08
CA ASN A 104 3.34 -19.85 -1.06
C ASN A 104 3.59 -18.43 -1.58
N LEU A 105 4.82 -18.14 -2.02
CA LEU A 105 5.19 -16.79 -2.47
C LEU A 105 4.29 -16.26 -3.59
N SER A 106 3.94 -17.10 -4.58
CA SER A 106 3.07 -16.72 -5.70
C SER A 106 1.68 -16.28 -5.23
N GLU A 107 1.05 -17.07 -4.37
CA GLU A 107 -0.25 -16.79 -3.76
C GLU A 107 -0.20 -15.53 -2.88
N ALA A 108 0.87 -15.38 -2.09
CA ALA A 108 1.10 -14.20 -1.27
C ALA A 108 1.20 -12.93 -2.12
N VAL A 109 1.99 -12.96 -3.21
CA VAL A 109 2.07 -11.83 -4.15
C VAL A 109 0.71 -11.53 -4.75
N MET A 110 -0.04 -12.54 -5.18
CA MET A 110 -1.37 -12.32 -5.79
C MET A 110 -2.34 -11.68 -4.80
N ALA A 111 -2.44 -12.24 -3.58
CA ALA A 111 -3.32 -11.74 -2.54
C ALA A 111 -2.96 -10.29 -2.17
N ASN A 112 -1.67 -10.02 -1.96
CA ASN A 112 -1.17 -8.70 -1.63
C ASN A 112 -1.42 -7.71 -2.78
N SER A 113 -1.05 -8.08 -4.02
CA SER A 113 -1.26 -7.26 -5.22
C SER A 113 -2.74 -6.89 -5.42
N SER A 114 -3.64 -7.84 -5.16
CA SER A 114 -5.10 -7.63 -5.22
C SER A 114 -5.58 -6.65 -4.16
N ALA A 115 -5.03 -6.73 -2.96
CA ALA A 115 -5.41 -5.88 -1.83
C ALA A 115 -4.92 -4.43 -1.99
N ILE A 116 -3.70 -4.22 -2.48
CA ILE A 116 -3.09 -2.89 -2.56
C ILE A 116 -3.24 -2.21 -3.92
N SER A 117 -3.74 -2.91 -4.95
CA SER A 117 -3.92 -2.38 -6.30
C SER A 117 -2.63 -1.72 -6.86
N HIS A 118 -1.48 -2.32 -6.58
CA HIS A 118 -0.19 -1.69 -6.85
C HIS A 118 0.34 -2.04 -8.24
N PHE A 119 0.41 -1.06 -9.14
CA PHE A 119 0.87 -1.19 -10.53
C PHE A 119 2.19 -1.96 -10.67
N GLY A 120 3.15 -1.73 -9.78
CA GLY A 120 4.40 -2.47 -9.82
C GLY A 120 4.25 -3.98 -9.60
N LEU A 121 3.43 -4.41 -8.64
CA LEU A 121 3.20 -5.84 -8.39
C LEU A 121 2.40 -6.47 -9.55
N PHE A 122 1.44 -5.72 -10.13
CA PHE A 122 0.75 -6.14 -11.34
C PHE A 122 1.73 -6.43 -12.48
N ALA A 123 2.66 -5.51 -12.76
CA ALA A 123 3.64 -5.70 -13.81
C ALA A 123 4.52 -6.93 -13.57
N THR A 124 4.90 -7.21 -12.33
CA THR A 124 5.67 -8.41 -12.00
C THR A 124 4.90 -9.71 -12.19
N ILE A 125 3.59 -9.71 -11.91
CA ILE A 125 2.72 -10.85 -12.19
C ILE A 125 2.57 -11.03 -13.70
N GLN A 126 2.30 -9.95 -14.46
CA GLN A 126 2.20 -10.00 -15.92
C GLN A 126 3.49 -10.47 -16.59
N GLY A 127 4.65 -10.08 -16.05
CA GLY A 127 5.97 -10.48 -16.53
C GLY A 127 6.37 -11.91 -16.17
N CYS A 128 5.45 -12.77 -15.72
CA CYS A 128 5.69 -14.16 -15.33
C CYS A 128 6.71 -14.35 -14.19
N MET A 129 7.02 -13.32 -13.40
CA MET A 129 8.08 -13.39 -12.38
C MET A 129 7.78 -14.42 -11.28
N PHE A 130 6.50 -14.73 -11.04
CA PHE A 130 6.04 -15.69 -10.02
C PHE A 130 5.40 -16.94 -10.62
N GLY A 131 5.70 -17.24 -11.88
CA GLY A 131 5.20 -18.40 -12.61
C GLY A 131 3.90 -18.14 -13.39
N GLU A 132 3.60 -19.05 -14.32
CA GLU A 132 2.47 -18.92 -15.25
C GLU A 132 1.11 -18.93 -14.55
N GLN A 133 0.97 -19.68 -13.45
CA GLN A 133 -0.29 -19.74 -12.69
C GLN A 133 -0.70 -18.39 -12.11
N ALA A 134 0.28 -17.57 -11.66
CA ALA A 134 -0.01 -16.24 -11.12
C ALA A 134 -0.52 -15.29 -12.22
N VAL A 135 -0.01 -15.43 -13.44
CA VAL A 135 -0.43 -14.64 -14.61
C VAL A 135 -1.88 -14.93 -14.98
N LEU A 136 -2.32 -16.18 -14.87
CA LEU A 136 -3.71 -16.58 -15.17
C LEU A 136 -4.72 -15.88 -14.24
N MET A 137 -4.30 -15.50 -13.04
CA MET A 137 -5.14 -14.77 -12.09
C MET A 137 -5.13 -13.26 -12.29
N ILE A 138 -4.42 -12.72 -13.28
CA ILE A 138 -4.31 -11.27 -13.49
C ILE A 138 -5.68 -10.59 -13.58
N ALA A 139 -6.66 -11.23 -14.23
CA ALA A 139 -8.03 -10.73 -14.32
C ALA A 139 -8.69 -10.61 -12.94
N PHE A 140 -8.46 -11.58 -12.06
CA PHE A 140 -8.93 -11.52 -10.67
C PHE A 140 -8.25 -10.38 -9.90
N VAL A 141 -6.93 -10.27 -9.99
CA VAL A 141 -6.18 -9.20 -9.33
C VAL A 141 -6.64 -7.81 -9.83
N PHE A 142 -6.97 -7.65 -11.11
CA PHE A 142 -7.51 -6.40 -11.67
C PHE A 142 -8.96 -6.12 -11.30
N ALA A 143 -9.79 -7.15 -11.09
CA ALA A 143 -11.19 -6.98 -10.73
C ALA A 143 -11.36 -6.46 -9.29
N MET A 144 -10.49 -6.86 -8.36
CA MET A 144 -10.55 -6.49 -6.94
C MET A 144 -10.53 -4.96 -6.70
N PRO A 145 -9.67 -4.18 -7.37
CA PRO A 145 -9.77 -2.73 -7.40
C PRO A 145 -11.18 -2.23 -7.72
N PHE A 146 -11.81 -2.71 -8.79
CA PHE A 146 -13.13 -2.23 -9.19
C PHE A 146 -14.24 -2.51 -8.17
N LEU A 147 -14.07 -3.52 -7.31
CA LEU A 147 -14.98 -3.78 -6.19
C LEU A 147 -14.79 -2.77 -5.04
N VAL A 148 -13.56 -2.39 -4.74
CA VAL A 148 -13.22 -1.53 -3.59
C VAL A 148 -13.32 -0.04 -3.93
N HIS A 149 -13.00 0.35 -5.17
CA HIS A 149 -12.98 1.76 -5.59
C HIS A 149 -14.32 2.48 -5.39
N PRO A 150 -15.49 1.92 -5.76
CA PRO A 150 -16.78 2.57 -5.51
C PRO A 150 -17.03 2.86 -4.02
N LEU A 151 -16.65 1.94 -3.14
CA LEU A 151 -16.76 2.10 -1.69
C LEU A 151 -15.86 3.25 -1.20
N VAL A 152 -14.59 3.24 -1.61
CA VAL A 152 -13.60 4.26 -1.22
C VAL A 152 -13.97 5.63 -1.79
N PHE A 153 -14.40 5.71 -3.05
CA PHE A 153 -14.88 6.95 -3.67
C PHE A 153 -16.15 7.47 -3.00
N GLY A 154 -17.07 6.60 -2.56
CA GLY A 154 -18.22 7.02 -1.75
C GLY A 154 -17.80 7.67 -0.44
N ILE A 155 -16.80 7.11 0.25
CA ILE A 155 -16.23 7.70 1.49
C ILE A 155 -15.59 9.05 1.21
N PHE A 156 -14.82 9.19 0.13
CA PHE A 156 -14.20 10.46 -0.25
C PHE A 156 -15.22 11.51 -0.69
N GLY A 157 -16.26 11.13 -1.44
CA GLY A 157 -17.36 12.01 -1.81
C GLY A 157 -18.04 12.59 -0.57
N LYS A 158 -18.37 11.73 0.40
CA LYS A 158 -18.96 12.15 1.68
C LYS A 158 -18.02 13.02 2.51
N THR A 159 -16.71 12.80 2.40
CA THR A 159 -15.69 13.64 3.03
C THR A 159 -15.64 15.03 2.40
N ALA A 160 -15.76 15.12 1.07
CA ALA A 160 -15.78 16.39 0.34
C ALA A 160 -17.03 17.22 0.68
N GLU A 161 -18.20 16.57 0.76
CA GLU A 161 -19.45 17.21 1.20
C GLU A 161 -19.40 17.70 2.65
N ASN A 162 -18.65 17.00 3.51
CA ASN A 162 -18.57 17.28 4.95
C ASN A 162 -17.35 18.13 5.34
N ASN A 163 -17.03 19.18 4.57
CA ASN A 163 -15.93 20.12 4.85
C ASN A 163 -14.55 19.45 5.09
N GLY A 164 -14.29 18.32 4.43
CA GLY A 164 -13.05 17.56 4.58
C GLY A 164 -13.00 16.65 5.80
N ILE A 165 -14.11 16.48 6.54
CA ILE A 165 -14.19 15.59 7.70
C ILE A 165 -14.60 14.19 7.22
N MET A 166 -13.66 13.25 7.32
CA MET A 166 -13.86 11.86 6.92
C MET A 166 -14.87 11.15 7.85
N PRO A 167 -15.73 10.25 7.34
CA PRO A 167 -16.68 9.48 8.16
C PRO A 167 -15.96 8.42 8.99
N VAL A 168 -15.38 8.86 10.12
CA VAL A 168 -14.46 8.11 10.99
C VAL A 168 -15.01 6.73 11.41
N ARG A 169 -16.31 6.64 11.72
CA ARG A 169 -16.95 5.38 12.15
C ARG A 169 -16.88 4.31 11.06
N ILE A 170 -17.12 4.68 9.80
CA ILE A 170 -17.08 3.76 8.66
C ILE A 170 -15.64 3.29 8.45
N VAL A 171 -14.68 4.22 8.50
CA VAL A 171 -13.26 3.91 8.31
C VAL A 171 -12.77 2.94 9.38
N TYR A 172 -13.04 3.21 10.66
CA TYR A 172 -12.63 2.30 11.73
C TYR A 172 -13.30 0.93 11.65
N PHE A 173 -14.58 0.88 11.28
CA PHE A 173 -15.27 -0.38 11.08
C PHE A 173 -14.61 -1.22 9.98
N LEU A 174 -14.32 -0.63 8.82
CA LEU A 174 -13.64 -1.31 7.71
C LEU A 174 -12.22 -1.74 8.09
N THR A 175 -11.47 -0.90 8.81
CA THR A 175 -10.13 -1.25 9.30
C THR A 175 -10.17 -2.44 10.27
N LEU A 176 -11.12 -2.45 11.22
CA LEU A 176 -11.26 -3.55 12.16
C LEU A 176 -11.69 -4.85 11.47
N LEU A 177 -12.62 -4.77 10.52
CA LEU A 177 -13.08 -5.91 9.74
C LEU A 177 -11.94 -6.50 8.90
N GLY A 178 -11.14 -5.66 8.24
CA GLY A 178 -9.95 -6.09 7.51
C GLY A 178 -8.90 -6.72 8.42
N ALA A 179 -8.60 -6.10 9.57
CA ALA A 179 -7.66 -6.63 10.55
C ALA A 179 -8.12 -7.98 11.12
N ALA A 180 -9.41 -8.12 11.42
CA ALA A 180 -10.00 -9.39 11.87
C ALA A 180 -9.90 -10.48 10.79
N GLY A 181 -10.14 -10.13 9.52
CA GLY A 181 -9.98 -11.05 8.40
C GLY A 181 -8.54 -11.54 8.24
N VAL A 182 -7.55 -10.65 8.37
CA VAL A 182 -6.13 -11.03 8.36
C VAL A 182 -5.79 -11.93 9.54
N LEU A 183 -6.21 -11.58 10.75
CA LEU A 183 -5.96 -12.40 11.94
C LEU A 183 -6.60 -13.78 11.83
N TYR A 184 -7.82 -13.87 11.30
CA TYR A 184 -8.49 -15.13 11.04
C TYR A 184 -7.69 -16.00 10.06
N ALA A 185 -7.26 -15.44 8.93
CA ALA A 185 -6.46 -16.14 7.93
C ALA A 185 -5.06 -16.56 8.41
N MET A 186 -4.56 -15.98 9.50
CA MET A 186 -3.29 -16.41 10.11
C MET A 186 -3.44 -17.60 11.06
N ILE A 187 -4.63 -17.83 11.61
CA ILE A 187 -4.87 -18.83 12.67
C ILE A 187 -5.64 -20.03 12.12
N GLY A 188 -6.56 -19.82 11.18
CA GLY A 188 -7.37 -20.87 10.54
C GLY A 188 -6.82 -21.26 9.18
#